data_AF-A0A257TEP6-F1
#
_entry.id   AF-A0A257TEP6-F1
#
_cell.length_a   1.000
_cell.length_b   1.000
_cell.length_c   1.000
_cell.angle_alpha   90.00
_cell.angle_beta   90.00
_cell.angle_gamma   90.00
#
_symmetry.space_group_name_H-M   'P 1'
#
loop_
_entity.id
_entity.type
_entity.pdbx_description
1 polymer ?
#
loop_
_entity_poly.entity_id
_entity_poly.type
_entity_poly.pdbx_seq_one_letter_code
_entity_poly.pdbx_strand_id
1 'polypeptide(L)'
;MYSQQLLDYISAQRKAGAERGVIVETLRTAGWSENDINAALVAEGVPAPPAPVPTLPPEQAPAATAVGAGSPTPEANTHRSWARLLTIGVSVLVLVVLVAGVAYAYVEKIGPFSSPPYTENNLFSGLLTKAALIRTSTYEASSTLIMEPREADAKPFTYQPPSKQLIAEYTNDAQRAQSVSNILMQLQYATRYPASLLQLQRQNNSHLYNPVFSISINDPVTNKPYDYTLTNGGKNFALSVTFQTSDAIQAIQREYGYSATNTPITGQTVTFTKNSPTYYYLSSTPPKPFFVQMQDMASYFPPQLAVAFSLGATVDWAHSADWKFNLSASGDFGDLTYKVGGDALKKDGVYYLRINDIPGIVGMLADYKGKWIKYDPATATTTATAYPISELSSITSQLPQAEKDYKKQRAAYTKLLLMAANIADSVHLMHFKTPPVVDHVNGRTLYRYELVLNKDAIVPFYTKLLAAAKQDPDLANAPFVTDTGLINYLKSPEFDSVFAYYNENTALTLWVDPQGFPAQLSYSIRFVPPDTATALKDKQARLTFTLNMSRINQPVTIQAPSGAKTVEQLVGTSTPGGIGL
;
A
#
# COMPACT_ATOMS: atom_id res chain seq x y z
N MET A 1 6.03 -5.81 25.10
CA MET A 1 7.24 -6.60 25.39
C MET A 1 6.80 -7.66 26.38
N TYR A 2 6.84 -8.94 26.03
CA TYR A 2 6.32 -10.00 26.90
C TYR A 2 7.26 -10.27 28.08
N SER A 3 6.71 -10.64 29.23
CA SER A 3 7.47 -10.96 30.43
C SER A 3 7.87 -12.44 30.45
N GLN A 4 8.94 -12.79 31.19
CA GLN A 4 9.33 -14.19 31.42
C GLN A 4 8.21 -14.98 32.09
N GLN A 5 7.45 -14.33 32.99
CA GLN A 5 6.29 -14.91 33.66
C GLN A 5 5.20 -15.36 32.66
N LEU A 6 5.00 -14.60 31.58
CA LEU A 6 4.05 -14.95 30.53
C LEU A 6 4.52 -16.16 29.71
N LEU A 7 5.82 -16.23 29.40
CA LEU A 7 6.43 -17.35 28.67
C LEU A 7 6.39 -18.65 29.49
N ASP A 8 6.71 -18.57 30.78
CA ASP A 8 6.69 -19.73 31.69
C ASP A 8 5.26 -20.27 31.88
N TYR A 9 4.26 -19.38 31.99
CA TYR A 9 2.86 -19.77 32.05
C TYR A 9 2.41 -20.49 30.77
N ILE A 10 2.73 -19.93 29.59
CA ILE A 10 2.38 -20.54 28.30
C ILE A 10 3.04 -21.91 28.17
N SER A 11 4.33 -22.05 28.47
CA SER A 11 5.05 -23.32 28.40
C SER A 11 4.46 -24.36 29.38
N ALA A 12 4.06 -23.95 30.58
CA ALA A 12 3.45 -24.84 31.56
C ALA A 12 2.06 -25.34 31.10
N GLN A 13 1.23 -24.46 30.54
CA GLN A 13 -0.09 -24.84 30.01
C GLN A 13 0.02 -25.74 28.78
N ARG A 14 1.00 -25.49 27.90
CA ARG A 14 1.28 -26.35 26.73
C ARG A 14 1.77 -27.74 27.14
N LYS A 15 2.64 -27.82 28.15
CA LYS A 15 3.07 -29.10 28.76
C LYS A 15 1.91 -29.85 29.43
N ALA A 16 0.92 -29.13 29.95
CA ALA A 16 -0.31 -29.69 30.50
C ALA A 16 -1.35 -30.06 29.43
N GLY A 17 -1.05 -29.87 28.13
CA GLY A 17 -1.93 -30.24 27.03
C GLY A 17 -3.04 -29.24 26.72
N ALA A 18 -3.00 -28.03 27.29
CA ALA A 18 -4.00 -27.00 27.01
C ALA A 18 -3.92 -26.52 25.54
N GLU A 19 -5.08 -26.39 24.90
CA GLU A 19 -5.17 -25.85 23.56
C GLU A 19 -4.86 -24.36 23.53
N ARG A 20 -4.25 -23.89 22.44
CA ARG A 20 -3.83 -22.49 22.26
C ARG A 20 -4.97 -21.50 22.52
N GLY A 21 -6.19 -21.81 22.08
CA GLY A 21 -7.36 -20.95 22.30
C GLY A 21 -7.69 -20.74 23.77
N VAL A 22 -7.54 -21.79 24.59
CA VAL A 22 -7.79 -21.75 26.04
C VAL A 22 -6.72 -20.90 26.76
N ILE A 23 -5.46 -21.04 26.35
CA ILE A 23 -4.35 -20.26 26.90
C ILE A 23 -4.54 -18.76 26.59
N VAL A 24 -4.90 -18.42 25.35
CA VAL A 24 -5.15 -17.04 24.93
C VAL A 24 -6.30 -16.41 25.71
N GLU A 25 -7.42 -17.11 25.85
CA GLU A 25 -8.61 -16.59 26.53
C GLU A 25 -8.35 -16.38 28.03
N THR A 26 -7.61 -17.29 28.66
CA THR A 26 -7.25 -17.18 30.08
C THR A 26 -6.34 -15.97 30.33
N LEU A 27 -5.35 -15.74 29.46
CA LEU A 27 -4.44 -14.60 29.55
C LEU A 27 -5.13 -13.28 29.25
N ARG A 28 -6.05 -13.25 28.29
CA ARG A 28 -6.89 -12.08 27.99
C ARG A 28 -7.76 -11.70 29.19
N THR A 29 -8.40 -12.69 29.82
CA THR A 29 -9.22 -12.48 31.02
C THR A 29 -8.38 -11.98 32.21
N ALA A 30 -7.10 -12.38 32.27
CA ALA A 30 -6.13 -11.90 33.26
C ALA A 30 -5.52 -10.51 32.94
N GLY A 31 -5.99 -9.83 31.88
CA GLY A 31 -5.60 -8.45 31.55
C GLY A 31 -4.31 -8.32 30.75
N TRP A 32 -3.78 -9.42 30.18
CA TRP A 32 -2.60 -9.36 29.30
C TRP A 32 -2.97 -8.80 27.93
N SER A 33 -2.07 -8.00 27.35
CA SER A 33 -2.28 -7.45 26.01
C SER A 33 -2.16 -8.53 24.94
N GLU A 34 -2.99 -8.46 23.89
CA GLU A 34 -2.93 -9.44 22.78
C GLU A 34 -1.57 -9.46 22.10
N ASN A 35 -0.90 -8.31 22.01
CA ASN A 35 0.44 -8.21 21.43
C ASN A 35 1.47 -8.98 22.26
N ASP A 36 1.39 -8.93 23.59
CA ASP A 36 2.31 -9.66 24.48
C ASP A 36 2.00 -11.17 24.48
N ILE A 37 0.72 -11.55 24.45
CA ILE A 37 0.29 -12.97 24.35
C ILE A 37 0.80 -13.58 23.04
N ASN A 38 0.60 -12.88 21.91
CA ASN A 38 1.04 -13.37 20.60
C ASN A 38 2.57 -13.45 20.50
N ALA A 39 3.29 -12.45 21.01
CA ALA A 39 4.75 -12.47 21.02
C ALA A 39 5.31 -13.61 21.89
N ALA A 40 4.71 -13.89 23.06
CA ALA A 40 5.14 -14.98 23.93
C ALA A 40 4.81 -16.38 23.35
N LEU A 41 3.67 -16.54 22.66
CA LEU A 41 3.31 -17.78 21.97
C LEU A 41 4.26 -18.11 20.81
N VAL A 42 4.74 -17.08 20.10
CA VAL A 42 5.74 -17.25 19.02
C VAL A 42 7.09 -17.65 19.60
N ALA A 43 7.49 -17.06 20.73
CA ALA A 43 8.76 -17.35 21.39
C ALA A 43 8.83 -18.77 22.00
N GLU A 44 7.70 -19.37 22.39
CA GLU A 44 7.65 -20.75 22.93
C GLU A 44 7.84 -21.82 21.83
N GLY A 45 7.55 -21.49 20.56
CA GLY A 45 7.53 -22.43 19.44
C GLY A 45 8.88 -22.68 18.73
N VAL A 46 10.00 -22.11 19.19
CA VAL A 46 11.30 -22.22 18.51
C VAL A 46 12.20 -23.25 19.23
N PRO A 47 12.42 -24.46 18.68
CA PRO A 47 13.47 -25.35 19.17
C PRO A 47 14.86 -24.83 18.79
N ALA A 48 15.86 -25.04 19.66
CA ALA A 48 17.24 -24.63 19.42
C ALA A 48 17.84 -25.32 18.16
N PRO A 49 18.62 -24.62 17.31
CA PRO A 49 19.14 -25.18 16.05
C PRO A 49 20.23 -26.26 16.28
N PRO A 50 20.25 -27.35 15.49
CA PRO A 50 21.39 -28.26 15.44
C PRO A 50 22.57 -27.67 14.62
N ALA A 51 23.79 -28.09 14.94
CA ALA A 51 25.02 -27.57 14.36
C ALA A 51 25.19 -27.90 12.85
N PRO A 52 25.81 -27.00 12.04
CA PRO A 52 25.95 -27.20 10.60
C PRO A 52 27.10 -28.16 10.22
N VAL A 53 26.85 -28.99 9.20
CA VAL A 53 27.83 -29.87 8.54
C VAL A 53 28.52 -29.10 7.39
N PRO A 54 29.83 -29.28 7.14
CA PRO A 54 30.56 -28.55 6.10
C PRO A 54 30.26 -29.05 4.68
N THR A 55 30.10 -28.12 3.73
CA THR A 55 29.97 -28.39 2.29
C THR A 55 31.30 -28.23 1.54
N LEU A 56 31.55 -29.11 0.56
CA LEU A 56 32.72 -29.10 -0.33
C LEU A 56 32.51 -28.16 -1.55
N PRO A 57 33.59 -27.70 -2.21
CA PRO A 57 33.54 -26.70 -3.29
C PRO A 57 33.14 -27.27 -4.67
N PRO A 58 32.61 -26.46 -5.60
CA PRO A 58 32.21 -26.89 -6.93
C PRO A 58 33.38 -26.92 -7.95
N GLU A 59 33.33 -27.94 -8.80
CA GLU A 59 34.23 -28.29 -9.90
C GLU A 59 33.93 -27.46 -11.17
N GLN A 60 34.97 -26.91 -11.81
CA GLN A 60 34.88 -26.11 -13.04
C GLN A 60 34.97 -27.01 -14.29
N ALA A 61 34.10 -26.75 -15.27
CA ALA A 61 34.16 -27.35 -16.61
C ALA A 61 34.87 -26.44 -17.64
N PRO A 62 35.54 -26.98 -18.67
CA PRO A 62 36.46 -26.24 -19.54
C PRO A 62 35.82 -25.67 -20.82
N ALA A 63 36.52 -24.67 -21.37
CA ALA A 63 36.21 -23.92 -22.59
C ALA A 63 36.33 -24.73 -23.89
N ALA A 64 35.51 -24.38 -24.88
CA ALA A 64 35.55 -24.96 -26.23
C ALA A 64 36.20 -23.99 -27.25
N THR A 65 37.00 -24.61 -28.12
CA THR A 65 37.90 -24.06 -29.13
C THR A 65 37.19 -23.64 -30.42
N ALA A 66 37.67 -22.58 -31.07
CA ALA A 66 37.27 -22.16 -32.42
C ALA A 66 38.09 -22.91 -33.51
N VAL A 67 37.42 -23.30 -34.60
CA VAL A 67 38.05 -23.83 -35.82
C VAL A 67 37.40 -23.15 -37.04
N GLY A 68 38.23 -22.68 -37.97
CA GLY A 68 37.81 -22.00 -39.20
C GLY A 68 37.74 -22.90 -40.44
N ALA A 69 37.30 -22.31 -41.54
CA ALA A 69 37.51 -22.66 -42.96
C ALA A 69 36.69 -21.62 -43.75
N GLY A 70 37.08 -21.05 -44.90
CA GLY A 70 37.82 -21.56 -46.04
C GLY A 70 36.99 -21.19 -47.28
N SER A 71 37.54 -20.35 -48.17
CA SER A 71 36.92 -19.95 -49.44
C SER A 71 36.81 -21.15 -50.41
N PRO A 72 35.97 -21.07 -51.47
CA PRO A 72 36.50 -20.64 -52.78
C PRO A 72 35.53 -19.88 -53.71
N THR A 73 36.14 -19.12 -54.62
CA THR A 73 35.61 -18.58 -55.89
C THR A 73 35.43 -19.67 -56.97
N PRO A 74 34.59 -19.45 -58.00
CA PRO A 74 35.18 -19.23 -59.34
C PRO A 74 34.46 -18.20 -60.26
N GLU A 75 35.22 -17.85 -61.31
CA GLU A 75 35.03 -17.00 -62.50
C GLU A 75 33.66 -17.02 -63.23
N ALA A 76 33.32 -15.92 -63.93
CA ALA A 76 33.32 -15.84 -65.42
C ALA A 76 32.74 -14.52 -66.02
N ASN A 77 33.53 -13.91 -66.91
CA ASN A 77 33.24 -13.25 -68.20
C ASN A 77 32.10 -12.22 -68.43
N THR A 78 32.54 -10.97 -68.61
CA THR A 78 32.26 -9.97 -69.68
C THR A 78 31.06 -10.13 -70.64
N HIS A 79 30.17 -9.12 -70.70
CA HIS A 79 29.73 -8.48 -71.97
C HIS A 79 29.01 -7.11 -71.80
N ARG A 80 29.56 -6.09 -72.46
CA ARG A 80 28.98 -4.92 -73.18
C ARG A 80 27.69 -4.18 -72.68
N SER A 81 27.95 -3.03 -72.05
CA SER A 81 27.58 -1.65 -72.48
C SER A 81 26.13 -1.19 -72.77
N TRP A 82 25.07 -1.90 -72.37
CA TRP A 82 23.73 -1.30 -72.15
C TRP A 82 23.31 -1.28 -70.67
N ALA A 83 24.06 -1.98 -69.82
CA ALA A 83 23.79 -2.08 -68.39
C ALA A 83 24.02 -0.78 -67.61
N ARG A 84 24.89 0.14 -68.06
CA ARG A 84 25.27 1.37 -67.32
C ARG A 84 24.16 2.41 -67.22
N LEU A 85 23.30 2.56 -68.24
CA LEU A 85 22.15 3.47 -68.17
C LEU A 85 21.00 2.90 -67.33
N LEU A 86 20.80 1.58 -67.38
CA LEU A 86 19.84 0.86 -66.52
C LEU A 86 20.31 0.79 -65.06
N THR A 87 21.61 0.60 -64.79
CA THR A 87 22.15 0.70 -63.41
C THR A 87 22.06 2.12 -62.90
N ILE A 88 22.43 3.16 -63.67
CA ILE A 88 22.27 4.55 -63.21
C ILE A 88 20.80 4.88 -62.95
N GLY A 89 19.88 4.47 -63.83
CA GLY A 89 18.44 4.67 -63.63
C GLY A 89 17.89 3.94 -62.41
N VAL A 90 18.28 2.68 -62.20
CA VAL A 90 17.88 1.89 -61.02
C VAL A 90 18.55 2.40 -59.74
N SER A 91 19.81 2.84 -59.80
CA SER A 91 20.52 3.43 -58.66
C SER A 91 19.91 4.78 -58.26
N VAL A 92 19.53 5.63 -59.22
CA VAL A 92 18.82 6.90 -58.94
C VAL A 92 17.42 6.61 -58.39
N LEU A 93 16.70 5.62 -58.94
CA LEU A 93 15.40 5.21 -58.41
C LEU A 93 15.49 4.66 -56.98
N VAL A 94 16.48 3.80 -56.70
CA VAL A 94 16.75 3.28 -55.35
C VAL A 94 17.14 4.41 -54.40
N LEU A 95 17.95 5.38 -54.85
CA LEU A 95 18.32 6.55 -54.04
C LEU A 95 17.09 7.43 -53.74
N VAL A 96 16.21 7.64 -54.73
CA VAL A 96 14.96 8.39 -54.55
C VAL A 96 14.00 7.66 -53.62
N VAL A 97 13.88 6.33 -53.72
CA VAL A 97 13.07 5.51 -52.81
C VAL A 97 13.66 5.50 -51.39
N LEU A 98 14.99 5.47 -51.26
CA LEU A 98 15.66 5.58 -49.95
C LEU A 98 15.50 6.98 -49.35
N VAL A 99 15.66 8.05 -50.14
CA VAL A 99 15.47 9.44 -49.67
C VAL A 99 14.00 9.70 -49.34
N ALA A 100 13.06 9.24 -50.17
CA ALA A 100 11.63 9.32 -49.89
C ALA A 100 11.24 8.46 -48.69
N GLY A 101 11.83 7.27 -48.55
CA GLY A 101 11.63 6.39 -47.40
C GLY A 101 12.20 6.97 -46.11
N VAL A 102 13.37 7.62 -46.16
CA VAL A 102 13.97 8.34 -45.03
C VAL A 102 13.16 9.60 -44.69
N ALA A 103 12.70 10.36 -45.69
CA ALA A 103 11.85 11.52 -45.48
C ALA A 103 10.48 11.13 -44.89
N TYR A 104 9.88 10.06 -45.39
CA TYR A 104 8.66 9.48 -44.84
C TYR A 104 8.89 8.97 -43.41
N ALA A 105 9.97 8.22 -43.16
CA ALA A 105 10.33 7.78 -41.81
C ALA A 105 10.64 8.95 -40.86
N TYR A 106 11.19 10.05 -41.35
CA TYR A 106 11.41 11.26 -40.57
C TYR A 106 10.10 11.97 -40.22
N VAL A 107 9.20 12.14 -41.20
CA VAL A 107 7.88 12.78 -41.01
C VAL A 107 6.98 11.95 -40.10
N GLU A 108 6.94 10.63 -40.32
CA GLU A 108 6.16 9.69 -39.51
C GLU A 108 6.87 9.27 -38.21
N LYS A 109 8.08 9.79 -37.94
CA LYS A 109 8.90 9.48 -36.77
C LYS A 109 9.12 7.97 -36.56
N ILE A 110 9.39 7.25 -37.64
CA ILE A 110 9.64 5.81 -37.66
C ILE A 110 11.16 5.55 -37.54
N GLY A 111 11.54 4.58 -36.70
CA GLY A 111 12.94 4.12 -36.59
C GLY A 111 13.87 5.14 -35.89
N PRO A 112 15.06 5.47 -36.45
CA PRO A 112 16.04 6.34 -35.79
C PRO A 112 15.58 7.81 -35.64
N PHE A 113 14.46 8.19 -36.27
CA PHE A 113 13.85 9.53 -36.15
C PHE A 113 12.71 9.57 -35.12
N SER A 114 12.47 8.45 -34.43
CA SER A 114 11.47 8.36 -33.39
C SER A 114 11.95 9.10 -32.13
N SER A 115 11.15 10.05 -31.65
CA SER A 115 11.43 10.83 -30.44
C SER A 115 10.58 10.29 -29.28
N PRO A 116 11.12 10.22 -28.04
CA PRO A 116 10.31 9.88 -26.88
C PRO A 116 9.04 10.76 -26.81
N PRO A 117 7.85 10.17 -26.60
CA PRO A 117 6.59 10.93 -26.59
C PRO A 117 6.50 11.94 -25.44
N TYR A 118 7.30 11.78 -24.38
CA TYR A 118 7.25 12.61 -23.18
C TYR A 118 8.58 13.27 -22.83
N THR A 119 8.45 14.43 -22.21
CA THR A 119 9.48 15.24 -21.58
C THR A 119 9.08 15.51 -20.13
N GLU A 120 9.96 16.07 -19.32
CA GLU A 120 9.64 16.45 -17.92
C GLU A 120 8.51 17.50 -17.83
N ASN A 121 8.19 18.19 -18.93
CA ASN A 121 7.14 19.21 -18.99
C ASN A 121 5.74 18.65 -19.27
N ASN A 122 5.62 17.38 -19.65
CA ASN A 122 4.35 16.79 -20.07
C ASN A 122 4.25 15.29 -19.74
N LEU A 123 5.06 14.79 -18.81
CA LEU A 123 5.11 13.38 -18.46
C LEU A 123 3.79 12.94 -17.85
N PHE A 124 3.37 13.57 -16.75
CA PHE A 124 2.21 13.12 -15.99
C PHE A 124 0.90 13.44 -16.72
N SER A 125 0.76 14.66 -17.21
CA SER A 125 -0.45 15.11 -17.91
C SER A 125 -0.62 14.37 -19.25
N GLY A 126 0.49 14.12 -19.95
CA GLY A 126 0.51 13.34 -21.18
C GLY A 126 0.13 11.87 -20.94
N LEU A 127 0.74 11.21 -19.95
CA LEU A 127 0.41 9.83 -19.59
C LEU A 127 -1.06 9.67 -19.20
N LEU A 128 -1.59 10.57 -18.36
CA LEU A 128 -2.98 10.52 -17.93
C LEU A 128 -3.94 10.74 -19.11
N THR A 129 -3.61 11.66 -20.01
CA THR A 129 -4.37 11.90 -21.24
C THR A 129 -4.41 10.66 -22.12
N LYS A 130 -3.27 9.98 -22.33
CA LYS A 130 -3.22 8.75 -23.13
C LYS A 130 -3.91 7.57 -22.44
N ALA A 131 -3.75 7.43 -21.13
CA ALA A 131 -4.44 6.40 -20.35
C ALA A 131 -5.97 6.53 -20.43
N ALA A 132 -6.50 7.77 -20.48
CA ALA A 132 -7.92 8.02 -20.64
C ALA A 132 -8.49 7.56 -22.01
N LEU A 133 -7.64 7.38 -23.02
CA LEU A 133 -8.02 6.88 -24.35
C LEU A 133 -8.03 5.35 -24.43
N ILE A 134 -7.72 4.64 -23.35
CA ILE A 134 -7.71 3.17 -23.29
C ILE A 134 -9.15 2.67 -23.12
N ARG A 135 -9.66 1.96 -24.13
CA ARG A 135 -10.98 1.32 -24.13
C ARG A 135 -10.92 -0.15 -23.75
N THR A 136 -9.85 -0.83 -24.16
CA THR A 136 -9.60 -2.24 -23.84
C THR A 136 -8.12 -2.42 -23.50
N SER A 137 -7.81 -3.32 -22.58
CA SER A 137 -6.43 -3.72 -22.29
C SER A 137 -6.37 -4.92 -21.36
N THR A 138 -5.21 -5.58 -21.36
CA THR A 138 -4.83 -6.57 -20.36
C THR A 138 -3.77 -5.96 -19.43
N TYR A 139 -4.06 -5.97 -18.13
CA TYR A 139 -3.18 -5.51 -17.07
C TYR A 139 -2.60 -6.71 -16.31
N GLU A 140 -1.35 -6.62 -15.90
CA GLU A 140 -0.74 -7.56 -14.97
C GLU A 140 0.08 -6.76 -13.95
N ALA A 141 -0.42 -6.69 -12.72
CA ALA A 141 0.29 -6.13 -11.59
C ALA A 141 0.95 -7.27 -10.81
N SER A 142 2.22 -7.13 -10.45
CA SER A 142 2.92 -8.06 -9.58
C SER A 142 3.69 -7.30 -8.50
N SER A 143 3.87 -7.94 -7.36
CA SER A 143 4.75 -7.46 -6.30
C SER A 143 5.56 -8.60 -5.72
N THR A 144 6.85 -8.40 -5.52
CA THR A 144 7.75 -9.38 -4.89
C THR A 144 8.46 -8.73 -3.71
N LEU A 145 8.49 -9.41 -2.57
CA LEU A 145 9.31 -9.05 -1.41
C LEU A 145 10.28 -10.19 -1.16
N ILE A 146 11.58 -9.94 -1.34
CA ILE A 146 12.63 -10.96 -1.20
C ILE A 146 13.72 -10.51 -0.24
N MET A 147 14.26 -11.45 0.54
CA MET A 147 15.46 -11.29 1.33
C MET A 147 16.67 -11.78 0.54
N GLU A 148 17.50 -10.85 0.09
CA GLU A 148 18.65 -11.09 -0.77
C GLU A 148 19.96 -10.73 -0.05
N PRO A 149 21.13 -11.16 -0.54
CA PRO A 149 22.42 -10.73 -0.01
C PRO A 149 22.52 -9.19 0.01
N ARG A 150 23.06 -8.64 1.11
CA ARG A 150 23.29 -7.20 1.26
C ARG A 150 24.29 -6.71 0.22
N GLU A 151 23.91 -5.69 -0.55
CA GLU A 151 24.81 -5.03 -1.50
C GLU A 151 25.85 -4.18 -0.75
N ALA A 152 27.02 -3.96 -1.37
CA ALA A 152 28.16 -3.31 -0.68
C ALA A 152 27.89 -1.85 -0.29
N ASP A 153 27.01 -1.16 -1.01
CA ASP A 153 26.59 0.22 -0.76
C ASP A 153 25.36 0.31 0.15
N ALA A 154 24.70 -0.81 0.47
CA ALA A 154 23.46 -0.85 1.21
C ALA A 154 23.67 -0.51 2.69
N LYS A 155 22.99 0.55 3.15
CA LYS A 155 23.07 1.04 4.53
C LYS A 155 21.68 1.07 5.18
N PRO A 156 21.54 0.71 6.46
CA PRO A 156 20.32 0.94 7.22
C PRO A 156 19.93 2.43 7.21
N PHE A 157 18.62 2.70 7.18
CA PHE A 157 18.12 4.03 7.51
C PHE A 157 18.61 4.43 8.90
N THR A 158 19.26 5.59 8.98
CA THR A 158 19.75 6.14 10.24
C THR A 158 18.80 7.21 10.71
N TYR A 159 18.04 6.88 11.75
CA TYR A 159 17.12 7.81 12.39
C TYR A 159 17.77 8.48 13.59
N GLN A 160 17.73 9.81 13.64
CA GLN A 160 18.06 10.54 14.86
C GLN A 160 16.90 10.38 15.83
N PRO A 161 17.12 9.79 17.03
CA PRO A 161 16.05 9.63 18.00
C PRO A 161 15.47 11.00 18.40
N PRO A 162 14.17 11.05 18.76
CA PRO A 162 13.55 12.28 19.23
C PRO A 162 14.35 12.89 20.38
N SER A 163 14.40 14.23 20.44
CA SER A 163 15.05 14.91 21.56
C SER A 163 14.34 14.57 22.87
N LYS A 164 15.07 14.61 24.00
CA LYS A 164 14.47 14.42 25.34
C LYS A 164 13.34 15.40 25.61
N GLN A 165 13.45 16.62 25.06
CA GLN A 165 12.41 17.64 25.15
C GLN A 165 11.14 17.18 24.42
N LEU A 166 11.25 16.71 23.17
CA LEU A 166 10.10 16.26 22.40
C LEU A 166 9.41 15.06 23.06
N ILE A 167 10.19 14.11 23.61
CA ILE A 167 9.64 12.97 24.38
C ILE A 167 8.86 13.47 25.60
N ALA A 168 9.40 14.45 26.32
CA ALA A 168 8.71 15.04 27.47
C ALA A 168 7.42 15.76 27.05
N GLU A 169 7.43 16.53 25.96
CA GLU A 169 6.24 17.21 25.42
C GLU A 169 5.12 16.22 25.08
N TYR A 170 5.43 15.11 24.41
CA TYR A 170 4.48 14.02 24.14
C TYR A 170 3.94 13.37 25.41
N THR A 171 4.82 13.10 26.38
CA THR A 171 4.43 12.51 27.67
C THR A 171 3.48 13.44 28.43
N ASN A 172 3.79 14.74 28.45
CA ASN A 172 2.96 15.75 29.09
C ASN A 172 1.60 15.88 28.40
N ASP A 173 1.57 15.89 27.06
CA ASP A 173 0.32 15.97 26.30
C ASP A 173 -0.57 14.73 26.50
N ALA A 174 0.02 13.53 26.54
CA ALA A 174 -0.70 12.32 26.89
C ALA A 174 -1.32 12.39 28.31
N GLN A 175 -0.55 12.90 29.28
CA GLN A 175 -1.05 13.10 30.64
C GLN A 175 -2.15 14.18 30.72
N ARG A 176 -2.04 15.26 29.93
CA ARG A 176 -3.10 16.28 29.80
C ARG A 176 -4.38 15.67 29.24
N ALA A 177 -4.29 14.91 28.14
CA ALA A 177 -5.45 14.25 27.53
C ALA A 177 -6.14 13.26 28.47
N GLN A 178 -5.36 12.48 29.22
CA GLN A 178 -5.89 11.59 30.26
C GLN A 178 -6.60 12.39 31.36
N SER A 179 -5.97 13.47 31.84
CA SER A 179 -6.56 14.34 32.88
C SER A 179 -7.87 14.97 32.41
N VAL A 180 -7.90 15.51 31.19
CA VAL A 180 -9.09 16.07 30.55
C VAL A 180 -10.18 15.01 30.41
N SER A 181 -9.86 13.83 29.88
CA SER A 181 -10.85 12.75 29.71
C SER A 181 -11.49 12.37 31.04
N ASN A 182 -10.68 12.25 32.10
CA ASN A 182 -11.19 11.96 33.44
C ASN A 182 -12.07 13.10 33.98
N ILE A 183 -11.69 14.36 33.79
CA ILE A 183 -12.50 15.53 34.20
C ILE A 183 -13.84 15.55 33.45
N LEU A 184 -13.82 15.41 32.12
CA LEU A 184 -15.01 15.47 31.27
C LEU A 184 -15.95 14.30 31.57
N MET A 185 -15.41 13.10 31.79
CA MET A 185 -16.21 11.93 32.18
C MET A 185 -16.96 12.15 33.50
N GLN A 186 -16.41 12.89 34.46
CA GLN A 186 -17.11 13.27 35.69
C GLN A 186 -18.15 14.36 35.45
N LEU A 187 -17.83 15.34 34.59
CA LEU A 187 -18.75 16.44 34.28
C LEU A 187 -19.95 16.00 33.43
N GLN A 188 -19.82 14.98 32.57
CA GLN A 188 -20.88 14.59 31.63
C GLN A 188 -22.20 14.19 32.32
N TYR A 189 -22.12 13.64 33.54
CA TYR A 189 -23.28 13.19 34.32
C TYR A 189 -23.72 14.20 35.39
N ALA A 190 -23.06 15.37 35.47
CA ALA A 190 -23.37 16.37 36.47
C ALA A 190 -24.69 17.07 36.14
N THR A 191 -25.66 17.00 37.06
CA THR A 191 -26.91 17.78 36.97
C THR A 191 -26.67 19.27 37.22
N ARG A 192 -25.61 19.60 37.96
CA ARG A 192 -25.10 20.97 38.17
C ARG A 192 -23.58 20.93 38.18
N TYR A 193 -22.95 21.75 37.35
CA TYR A 193 -21.50 21.82 37.28
C TYR A 193 -20.89 22.47 38.54
N PRO A 194 -19.75 21.95 39.03
CA PRO A 194 -19.06 22.51 40.20
C PRO A 194 -18.51 23.92 39.89
N ALA A 195 -18.36 24.75 40.91
CA ALA A 195 -17.85 26.11 40.74
C ALA A 195 -16.34 26.16 40.40
N SER A 196 -15.61 25.06 40.65
CA SER A 196 -14.17 24.93 40.37
C SER A 196 -13.75 23.47 40.23
N LEU A 197 -12.60 23.21 39.59
CA LEU A 197 -12.01 21.87 39.53
C LEU A 197 -11.62 21.32 40.91
N LEU A 198 -11.23 22.18 41.86
CA LEU A 198 -10.97 21.77 43.25
C LEU A 198 -12.24 21.27 43.96
N GLN A 199 -13.40 21.82 43.62
CA GLN A 199 -14.68 21.29 44.11
C GLN A 199 -14.97 19.94 43.47
N LEU A 200 -14.75 19.79 42.16
CA LEU A 200 -14.91 18.52 41.44
C LEU A 200 -14.03 17.41 42.06
N GLN A 201 -12.76 17.72 42.31
CA GLN A 201 -11.80 16.77 42.90
C GLN A 201 -12.21 16.33 44.31
N ARG A 202 -12.68 17.25 45.15
CA ARG A 202 -13.20 16.92 46.48
C ARG A 202 -14.45 16.05 46.42
N GLN A 203 -15.37 16.34 45.49
CA GLN A 203 -16.59 15.53 45.29
C GLN A 203 -16.26 14.11 44.83
N ASN A 204 -15.32 13.97 43.88
CA ASN A 204 -14.85 12.67 43.40
C ASN A 204 -14.26 11.81 44.53
N ASN A 205 -13.43 12.42 45.39
CA ASN A 205 -12.81 11.72 46.51
C ASN A 205 -13.79 11.36 47.65
N SER A 206 -15.01 11.90 47.64
CA SER A 206 -16.02 11.68 48.69
C SER A 206 -17.02 10.56 48.36
N HIS A 207 -17.11 10.12 47.10
CA HIS A 207 -18.02 9.04 46.70
C HIS A 207 -17.35 7.66 46.88
N LEU A 208 -17.78 6.94 47.91
CA LEU A 208 -17.34 5.59 48.31
C LEU A 208 -17.55 4.47 47.27
N TYR A 209 -18.09 4.76 46.08
CA TYR A 209 -18.59 3.72 45.16
C TYR A 209 -17.84 3.53 43.84
N ASN A 210 -16.75 4.27 43.55
CA ASN A 210 -15.84 3.87 42.46
C ASN A 210 -14.46 4.56 42.50
N PRO A 211 -13.45 4.01 43.21
CA PRO A 211 -12.09 4.57 43.28
C PRO A 211 -11.27 4.41 41.98
N VAL A 212 -11.88 3.99 40.88
CA VAL A 212 -11.16 3.52 39.68
C VAL A 212 -10.52 4.67 38.87
N PHE A 213 -10.93 5.93 39.06
CA PHE A 213 -10.35 7.07 38.33
C PHE A 213 -10.01 8.24 39.25
N SER A 214 -8.75 8.33 39.66
CA SER A 214 -8.23 9.56 40.27
C SER A 214 -8.24 10.67 39.22
N ILE A 215 -8.85 11.82 39.57
CA ILE A 215 -8.83 12.99 38.69
C ILE A 215 -7.62 13.87 39.02
N SER A 216 -6.75 14.04 38.03
CA SER A 216 -5.72 15.08 38.07
C SER A 216 -6.29 16.36 37.49
N ILE A 217 -6.28 17.43 38.29
CA ILE A 217 -6.78 18.74 37.86
C ILE A 217 -5.64 19.72 37.51
N ASN A 218 -4.39 19.31 37.73
CA ASN A 218 -3.23 20.15 37.49
C ASN A 218 -2.56 19.79 36.16
N ASP A 219 -2.06 20.82 35.48
CA ASP A 219 -1.18 20.67 34.33
C ASP A 219 0.17 20.08 34.77
N PRO A 220 0.69 19.05 34.07
CA PRO A 220 1.88 18.32 34.52
C PRO A 220 3.19 19.13 34.45
N VAL A 221 3.21 20.23 33.69
CA VAL A 221 4.40 21.07 33.52
C VAL A 221 4.40 22.23 34.50
N THR A 222 3.27 22.94 34.61
CA THR A 222 3.15 24.14 35.45
C THR A 222 2.72 23.81 36.88
N ASN A 223 2.20 22.60 37.12
CA ASN A 223 1.59 22.15 38.37
C ASN A 223 0.46 23.07 38.89
N LYS A 224 -0.15 23.85 37.99
CA LYS A 224 -1.31 24.70 38.28
C LYS A 224 -2.59 24.00 37.83
N PRO A 225 -3.74 24.24 38.49
CA PRO A 225 -5.02 23.76 38.01
C PRO A 225 -5.31 24.22 36.59
N TYR A 226 -5.94 23.38 35.76
CA TYR A 226 -6.43 23.79 34.45
C TYR A 226 -7.45 24.92 34.57
N ASP A 227 -7.48 25.80 33.56
CA ASP A 227 -8.42 26.91 33.53
C ASP A 227 -9.85 26.39 33.35
N TYR A 228 -10.71 26.71 34.31
CA TYR A 228 -12.09 26.24 34.34
C TYR A 228 -13.03 27.36 34.76
N THR A 229 -14.08 27.57 33.97
CA THR A 229 -15.14 28.54 34.30
C THR A 229 -16.51 27.98 33.95
N LEU A 230 -17.52 28.39 34.74
CA LEU A 230 -18.91 28.14 34.41
C LEU A 230 -19.39 29.12 33.35
N THR A 231 -20.10 28.62 32.36
CA THR A 231 -20.67 29.42 31.27
C THR A 231 -22.17 29.22 31.20
N ASN A 232 -22.87 30.09 30.47
CA ASN A 232 -24.33 30.00 30.28
C ASN A 232 -25.12 29.84 31.60
N GLY A 233 -24.80 30.69 32.59
CA GLY A 233 -25.46 30.66 33.91
C GLY A 233 -25.27 29.35 34.69
N GLY A 234 -24.18 28.61 34.43
CA GLY A 234 -23.89 27.33 35.09
C GLY A 234 -24.52 26.11 34.41
N LYS A 235 -25.15 26.28 33.24
CA LYS A 235 -25.67 25.18 32.39
C LYS A 235 -24.65 24.66 31.38
N ASN A 236 -23.43 25.20 31.40
CA ASN A 236 -22.28 24.79 30.62
C ASN A 236 -20.98 25.15 31.38
N PHE A 237 -19.85 24.68 30.87
CA PHE A 237 -18.52 25.04 31.36
C PHE A 237 -17.56 25.29 30.19
N ALA A 238 -16.43 25.91 30.49
CA ALA A 238 -15.28 26.01 29.61
C ALA A 238 -14.04 25.53 30.38
N LEU A 239 -13.45 24.43 29.93
CA LEU A 239 -12.19 23.87 30.43
C LEU A 239 -11.11 24.12 29.37
N SER A 240 -10.12 24.95 29.65
CA SER A 240 -9.07 25.29 28.70
C SER A 240 -7.76 24.61 29.04
N VAL A 241 -7.16 23.93 28.07
CA VAL A 241 -5.89 23.21 28.21
C VAL A 241 -4.99 23.55 27.03
N THR A 242 -3.73 23.88 27.31
CA THR A 242 -2.71 24.14 26.29
C THR A 242 -1.81 22.93 26.15
N PHE A 243 -1.82 22.31 24.97
CA PHE A 243 -0.94 21.22 24.60
C PHE A 243 0.40 21.77 24.10
N GLN A 244 1.45 20.95 24.07
CA GLN A 244 2.78 21.37 23.63
C GLN A 244 3.06 21.02 22.17
N THR A 245 2.42 19.96 21.66
CA THR A 245 2.67 19.43 20.32
C THR A 245 1.54 19.78 19.36
N SER A 246 1.88 20.00 18.08
CA SER A 246 0.88 20.11 17.00
C SER A 246 0.08 18.82 16.82
N ASP A 247 0.70 17.69 17.11
CA ASP A 247 0.13 16.36 16.85
C ASP A 247 -0.99 16.05 17.84
N ALA A 248 -0.88 16.55 19.08
CA ALA A 248 -1.99 16.54 20.04
C ALA A 248 -3.23 17.25 19.49
N ILE A 249 -3.05 18.43 18.88
CA ILE A 249 -4.15 19.20 18.28
C ILE A 249 -4.78 18.44 17.12
N GLN A 250 -3.97 17.89 16.23
CA GLN A 250 -4.46 17.09 15.10
C GLN A 250 -5.18 15.81 15.55
N ALA A 251 -4.72 15.16 16.62
CA ALA A 251 -5.39 14.00 17.18
C ALA A 251 -6.76 14.36 17.76
N ILE A 252 -6.87 15.47 18.51
CA ILE A 252 -8.14 15.97 19.05
C ILE A 252 -9.12 16.32 17.94
N GLN A 253 -8.66 16.94 16.84
CA GLN A 253 -9.50 17.27 15.68
C GLN A 253 -10.03 16.03 14.94
N ARG A 254 -9.33 14.89 15.04
CA ARG A 254 -9.71 13.62 14.42
C ARG A 254 -10.60 12.75 15.31
N GLU A 255 -10.80 13.14 16.56
CA GLU A 255 -11.63 12.40 17.52
C GLU A 255 -13.09 12.31 17.04
N TYR A 256 -13.73 11.17 17.29
CA TYR A 256 -15.12 10.98 16.91
C TYR A 256 -16.03 11.93 17.69
N GLY A 257 -16.87 12.69 16.98
CA GLY A 257 -17.73 13.70 17.59
C GLY A 257 -17.06 15.06 17.83
N TYR A 258 -15.84 15.27 17.34
CA TYR A 258 -15.23 16.60 17.32
C TYR A 258 -16.13 17.61 16.57
N SER A 259 -16.27 18.81 17.13
CA SER A 259 -16.92 19.95 16.50
C SER A 259 -16.19 21.21 16.92
N ALA A 260 -15.74 22.02 15.95
CA ALA A 260 -15.06 23.28 16.23
C ALA A 260 -15.90 24.27 17.06
N THR A 261 -17.23 24.13 17.02
CA THR A 261 -18.16 24.93 17.83
C THR A 261 -18.19 24.47 19.29
N ASN A 262 -18.14 23.15 19.54
CA ASN A 262 -18.24 22.58 20.89
C ASN A 262 -16.88 22.41 21.56
N THR A 263 -15.82 22.25 20.77
CA THR A 263 -14.43 22.12 21.20
C THR A 263 -13.55 23.12 20.43
N PRO A 264 -13.64 24.43 20.73
CA PRO A 264 -12.85 25.43 20.03
C PRO A 264 -11.35 25.23 20.25
N ILE A 265 -10.55 25.49 19.21
CA ILE A 265 -9.09 25.39 19.24
C ILE A 265 -8.51 26.72 18.77
N THR A 266 -7.62 27.31 19.57
CA THR A 266 -6.87 28.53 19.22
C THR A 266 -5.39 28.28 19.49
N GLY A 267 -4.58 28.17 18.42
CA GLY A 267 -3.19 27.73 18.55
C GLY A 267 -3.12 26.30 19.10
N GLN A 268 -2.38 26.12 20.19
CA GLN A 268 -2.29 24.84 20.91
C GLN A 268 -3.26 24.74 22.11
N THR A 269 -4.12 25.74 22.31
CA THR A 269 -5.09 25.77 23.40
C THR A 269 -6.43 25.23 22.91
N VAL A 270 -6.94 24.21 23.61
CA VAL A 270 -8.23 23.58 23.37
C VAL A 270 -9.18 23.95 24.51
N THR A 271 -10.38 24.42 24.16
CA THR A 271 -11.45 24.67 25.11
C THR A 271 -12.50 23.57 25.01
N PHE A 272 -12.68 22.79 26.06
CA PHE A 272 -13.70 21.76 26.17
C PHE A 272 -14.96 22.31 26.84
N THR A 273 -16.11 21.94 26.31
CA THR A 273 -17.44 22.29 26.83
C THR A 273 -18.24 21.03 27.15
N LYS A 274 -19.47 21.19 27.65
CA LYS A 274 -20.34 20.05 27.93
C LYS A 274 -20.66 19.15 26.72
N ASN A 275 -20.52 19.70 25.52
CA ASN A 275 -20.82 18.99 24.26
C ASN A 275 -19.54 18.44 23.60
N SER A 276 -18.37 18.61 24.22
CA SER A 276 -17.14 18.01 23.73
C SER A 276 -17.15 16.50 23.92
N PRO A 277 -16.47 15.73 23.05
CA PRO A 277 -16.14 14.33 23.34
C PRO A 277 -15.48 14.20 24.71
N THR A 278 -15.75 13.10 25.40
CA THR A 278 -15.32 12.87 26.80
C THR A 278 -14.08 11.98 26.91
N TYR A 279 -13.65 11.36 25.81
CA TYR A 279 -12.47 10.50 25.74
C TYR A 279 -11.52 11.01 24.67
N TYR A 280 -10.25 11.17 25.03
CA TYR A 280 -9.17 11.50 24.12
C TYR A 280 -7.97 10.60 24.42
N TYR A 281 -7.50 9.90 23.39
CA TYR A 281 -6.26 9.16 23.46
C TYR A 281 -5.16 9.91 22.70
N LEU A 282 -4.08 10.25 23.40
CA LEU A 282 -2.86 10.77 22.80
C LEU A 282 -1.70 9.82 23.13
N SER A 283 -0.85 9.55 22.13
CA SER A 283 0.38 8.79 22.33
C SER A 283 1.32 9.53 23.27
N SER A 284 1.94 8.83 24.22
CA SER A 284 3.02 9.37 25.05
C SER A 284 4.39 9.32 24.36
N THR A 285 4.47 8.70 23.19
CA THR A 285 5.69 8.61 22.39
C THR A 285 5.51 9.31 21.04
N PRO A 286 6.55 10.03 20.56
CA PRO A 286 6.55 10.56 19.21
C PRO A 286 6.35 9.45 18.17
N PRO A 287 5.60 9.70 17.08
CA PRO A 287 5.44 8.73 16.02
C PRO A 287 6.79 8.40 15.41
N LYS A 288 7.06 7.10 15.22
CA LYS A 288 8.26 6.67 14.51
C LYS A 288 8.11 7.00 13.02
N PRO A 289 9.16 7.45 12.32
CA PRO A 289 9.11 7.58 10.87
C PRO A 289 8.81 6.25 10.22
N PHE A 290 8.18 6.29 9.05
CA PHE A 290 7.79 5.11 8.28
C PHE A 290 8.95 4.12 8.07
N PHE A 291 10.15 4.59 7.70
CA PHE A 291 11.30 3.71 7.47
C PHE A 291 11.82 3.05 8.74
N VAL A 292 11.70 3.70 9.91
CA VAL A 292 12.03 3.06 11.19
C VAL A 292 11.05 1.93 11.48
N GLN A 293 9.75 2.17 11.28
CA GLN A 293 8.74 1.12 11.46
C GLN A 293 8.96 -0.05 10.49
N MET A 294 9.32 0.25 9.23
CA MET A 294 9.66 -0.78 8.25
C MET A 294 10.91 -1.57 8.62
N GLN A 295 11.95 -0.93 9.16
CA GLN A 295 13.15 -1.60 9.66
C GLN A 295 12.86 -2.48 10.87
N ASP A 296 12.07 -1.98 11.81
CA ASP A 296 11.60 -2.76 12.96
C ASP A 296 10.85 -4.00 12.47
N MET A 297 9.92 -3.86 11.51
CA MET A 297 9.22 -5.00 10.90
C MET A 297 10.16 -5.96 10.18
N ALA A 298 11.10 -5.43 9.38
CA ALA A 298 12.06 -6.24 8.63
C ALA A 298 13.00 -7.04 9.54
N SER A 299 13.25 -6.59 10.77
CA SER A 299 14.07 -7.32 11.74
C SER A 299 13.47 -8.68 12.15
N TYR A 300 12.16 -8.87 11.92
CA TYR A 300 11.45 -10.12 12.19
C TYR A 300 11.34 -11.04 10.97
N PHE A 301 11.86 -10.65 9.80
CA PHE A 301 11.78 -11.48 8.61
C PHE A 301 12.74 -12.68 8.69
N PRO A 302 12.32 -13.87 8.22
CA PRO A 302 13.25 -14.98 8.08
C PRO A 302 14.30 -14.67 6.99
N PRO A 303 15.55 -15.15 7.12
CA PRO A 303 16.61 -14.89 6.14
C PRO A 303 16.33 -15.40 4.72
N GLN A 304 15.39 -16.33 4.58
CA GLN A 304 14.95 -16.96 3.33
C GLN A 304 13.66 -16.37 2.77
N LEU A 305 13.09 -15.32 3.40
CA LEU A 305 11.80 -14.76 3.01
C LEU A 305 11.77 -14.45 1.50
N ALA A 306 10.81 -15.04 0.80
CA ALA A 306 10.48 -14.71 -0.57
C ALA A 306 8.96 -14.79 -0.76
N VAL A 307 8.32 -13.63 -0.93
CA VAL A 307 6.88 -13.50 -1.15
C VAL A 307 6.66 -12.90 -2.53
N ALA A 308 5.72 -13.47 -3.27
CA ALA A 308 5.29 -12.95 -4.56
C ALA A 308 3.77 -12.87 -4.62
N PHE A 309 3.26 -11.84 -5.26
CA PHE A 309 1.87 -11.60 -5.54
C PHE A 309 1.73 -11.16 -6.99
N SER A 310 0.67 -11.60 -7.65
CA SER A 310 0.32 -11.13 -8.98
C SER A 310 -1.20 -11.10 -9.18
N LEU A 311 -1.64 -10.05 -9.84
CA LEU A 311 -3.01 -9.76 -10.22
C LEU A 311 -3.03 -9.47 -11.72
N GLY A 312 -3.69 -10.32 -12.50
CA GLY A 312 -3.99 -10.05 -13.90
C GLY A 312 -5.45 -9.63 -14.08
N ALA A 313 -5.70 -8.74 -15.03
CA ALA A 313 -7.03 -8.27 -15.38
C ALA A 313 -7.15 -8.09 -16.90
N THR A 314 -8.28 -8.49 -17.48
CA THR A 314 -8.65 -8.08 -18.85
C THR A 314 -10.01 -7.40 -18.78
N VAL A 315 -10.08 -6.19 -19.33
CA VAL A 315 -11.27 -5.34 -19.22
C VAL A 315 -11.66 -4.80 -20.60
N ASP A 316 -12.97 -4.83 -20.88
CA ASP A 316 -13.61 -4.08 -21.96
C ASP A 316 -14.48 -2.97 -21.35
N TRP A 317 -14.06 -1.71 -21.51
CA TRP A 317 -14.78 -0.57 -20.97
C TRP A 317 -15.93 -0.08 -21.87
N ALA A 318 -16.10 -0.64 -23.07
CA ALA A 318 -17.06 -0.14 -24.05
C ALA A 318 -18.50 -0.69 -23.88
N HIS A 319 -18.68 -1.88 -23.29
CA HIS A 319 -19.99 -2.55 -23.17
C HIS A 319 -20.12 -3.21 -21.80
N SER A 320 -21.09 -2.78 -20.98
CA SER A 320 -21.46 -3.36 -19.66
C SER A 320 -20.33 -4.06 -18.87
N ALA A 321 -19.15 -3.41 -18.78
CA ALA A 321 -17.88 -3.89 -18.20
C ALA A 321 -17.82 -5.40 -17.88
N ASP A 322 -17.77 -6.24 -18.92
CA ASP A 322 -17.30 -7.62 -18.75
C ASP A 322 -15.82 -7.58 -18.35
N TRP A 323 -15.44 -8.39 -17.38
CA TRP A 323 -14.07 -8.41 -16.87
C TRP A 323 -13.67 -9.80 -16.44
N LYS A 324 -12.36 -10.09 -16.53
CA LYS A 324 -11.73 -11.29 -15.97
C LYS A 324 -10.55 -10.86 -15.12
N PHE A 325 -10.45 -11.39 -13.90
CA PHE A 325 -9.32 -11.24 -13.00
C PHE A 325 -8.70 -12.60 -12.68
N ASN A 326 -7.38 -12.63 -12.51
CA ASN A 326 -6.65 -13.74 -11.93
C ASN A 326 -5.76 -13.21 -10.80
N LEU A 327 -5.72 -13.93 -9.69
CA LEU A 327 -4.95 -13.62 -8.50
C LEU A 327 -4.04 -14.81 -8.21
N SER A 328 -2.79 -14.55 -7.88
CA SER A 328 -1.91 -15.55 -7.27
C SER A 328 -0.99 -14.90 -6.25
N ALA A 329 -0.77 -15.61 -5.15
CA ALA A 329 0.17 -15.26 -4.11
C ALA A 329 0.95 -16.50 -3.70
N SER A 330 2.25 -16.36 -3.48
CA SER A 330 3.10 -17.42 -2.96
C SER A 330 4.07 -16.84 -1.93
N GLY A 331 4.46 -17.67 -0.97
CA GLY A 331 5.43 -17.28 0.03
C GLY A 331 6.33 -18.46 0.40
N ASP A 332 7.59 -18.17 0.62
CA ASP A 332 8.62 -19.06 1.17
C ASP A 332 9.25 -18.36 2.38
N PHE A 333 9.23 -19.01 3.53
CA PHE A 333 9.76 -18.53 4.80
C PHE A 333 10.91 -19.43 5.30
N GLY A 334 11.40 -20.34 4.47
CA GLY A 334 12.42 -21.32 4.79
C GLY A 334 11.84 -22.68 5.18
N ASP A 335 11.09 -22.74 6.28
CA ASP A 335 10.44 -23.96 6.78
C ASP A 335 8.98 -24.10 6.34
N LEU A 336 8.38 -23.02 5.85
CA LEU A 336 7.01 -22.95 5.39
C LEU A 336 6.95 -22.37 3.98
N THR A 337 6.27 -23.08 3.08
CA THR A 337 5.87 -22.55 1.77
C THR A 337 4.36 -22.54 1.64
N TYR A 338 3.80 -21.52 1.01
CA TYR A 338 2.39 -21.46 0.66
C TYR A 338 2.17 -20.97 -0.77
N LYS A 339 1.04 -21.38 -1.34
CA LYS A 339 0.54 -20.88 -2.61
C LYS A 339 -0.97 -20.73 -2.54
N VAL A 340 -1.47 -19.56 -2.89
CA VAL A 340 -2.88 -19.22 -3.02
C VAL A 340 -3.11 -18.68 -4.42
N GLY A 341 -4.21 -19.06 -5.05
CA GLY A 341 -4.57 -18.52 -6.35
C GLY A 341 -6.05 -18.65 -6.62
N GLY A 342 -6.61 -17.71 -7.37
CA GLY A 342 -8.01 -17.74 -7.76
C GLY A 342 -8.28 -16.90 -9.00
N ASP A 343 -9.39 -17.18 -9.65
CA ASP A 343 -9.90 -16.39 -10.77
C ASP A 343 -11.27 -15.84 -10.42
N ALA A 344 -11.57 -14.66 -10.94
CA ALA A 344 -12.88 -14.06 -10.91
C ALA A 344 -13.25 -13.57 -12.32
N LEU A 345 -14.53 -13.59 -12.65
CA LEU A 345 -15.02 -13.14 -13.95
C LEU A 345 -16.44 -12.59 -13.79
N LYS A 346 -16.75 -11.50 -14.50
CA LYS A 346 -18.12 -11.03 -14.70
C LYS A 346 -18.45 -11.10 -16.18
N LYS A 347 -19.58 -11.72 -16.50
CA LYS A 347 -20.11 -11.81 -17.86
C LYS A 347 -21.62 -11.62 -17.83
N ASP A 348 -22.12 -10.64 -18.57
CA ASP A 348 -23.56 -10.38 -18.72
C ASP A 348 -24.30 -10.21 -17.37
N GLY A 349 -23.64 -9.58 -16.39
CA GLY A 349 -24.19 -9.35 -15.04
C GLY A 349 -24.04 -10.53 -14.06
N VAL A 350 -23.55 -11.67 -14.51
CA VAL A 350 -23.31 -12.87 -13.70
C VAL A 350 -21.83 -12.93 -13.29
N TYR A 351 -21.57 -13.29 -12.03
CA TYR A 351 -20.23 -13.45 -11.48
C TYR A 351 -19.81 -14.91 -11.43
N TYR A 352 -18.54 -15.17 -11.70
CA TYR A 352 -17.92 -16.48 -11.68
C TYR A 352 -16.64 -16.42 -10.85
N LEU A 353 -16.44 -17.38 -9.96
CA LEU A 353 -15.28 -17.46 -9.07
C LEU A 353 -14.66 -18.86 -9.14
N ARG A 354 -13.34 -18.96 -9.09
CA ARG A 354 -12.63 -20.24 -9.00
C ARG A 354 -11.44 -20.11 -8.07
N ILE A 355 -11.28 -21.05 -7.14
CA ILE A 355 -10.07 -21.16 -6.31
C ILE A 355 -9.13 -22.13 -7.02
N ASN A 356 -7.97 -21.67 -7.46
CA ASN A 356 -6.99 -22.48 -8.20
C ASN A 356 -6.05 -23.21 -7.26
N ASP A 357 -5.53 -22.49 -6.27
CA ASP A 357 -4.54 -22.96 -5.31
C ASP A 357 -4.93 -22.47 -3.92
N ILE A 358 -4.90 -23.38 -2.94
CA ILE A 358 -5.05 -23.04 -1.53
C ILE A 358 -4.33 -24.13 -0.71
N PRO A 359 -3.62 -23.77 0.38
CA PRO A 359 -2.99 -24.77 1.24
C PRO A 359 -4.03 -25.71 1.86
N GLY A 360 -3.71 -27.01 1.93
CA GLY A 360 -4.64 -28.03 2.45
C GLY A 360 -5.03 -27.86 3.91
N ILE A 361 -4.28 -27.06 4.69
CA ILE A 361 -4.62 -26.69 6.07
C ILE A 361 -5.90 -25.83 6.15
N VAL A 362 -6.31 -25.19 5.04
CA VAL A 362 -7.59 -24.48 4.92
C VAL A 362 -8.68 -25.46 4.49
N GLY A 363 -8.94 -26.45 5.35
CA GLY A 363 -9.59 -27.72 5.03
C GLY A 363 -11.00 -27.67 4.43
N MET A 364 -11.73 -26.55 4.52
CA MET A 364 -13.11 -26.47 4.01
C MET A 364 -13.24 -25.86 2.60
N LEU A 365 -12.27 -25.06 2.15
CA LEU A 365 -12.27 -24.49 0.80
C LEU A 365 -11.58 -25.39 -0.22
N ALA A 366 -10.82 -26.38 0.26
CA ALA A 366 -10.13 -27.36 -0.57
C ALA A 366 -11.10 -28.17 -1.46
N ASP A 367 -12.30 -28.48 -0.98
CA ASP A 367 -13.32 -29.25 -1.73
C ASP A 367 -13.88 -28.51 -2.95
N TYR A 368 -13.71 -27.18 -2.98
CA TYR A 368 -14.11 -26.32 -4.10
C TYR A 368 -12.94 -25.95 -5.02
N LYS A 369 -11.73 -26.46 -4.76
CA LYS A 369 -10.53 -26.23 -5.58
C LYS A 369 -10.77 -26.65 -7.03
N GLY A 370 -10.41 -25.76 -7.96
CA GLY A 370 -10.51 -25.94 -9.41
C GLY A 370 -11.92 -25.80 -9.99
N LYS A 371 -12.96 -25.65 -9.16
CA LYS A 371 -14.36 -25.56 -9.61
C LYS A 371 -14.78 -24.11 -9.82
N TRP A 372 -15.50 -23.84 -10.91
CA TRP A 372 -16.13 -22.54 -11.16
C TRP A 372 -17.47 -22.45 -10.43
N ILE A 373 -17.62 -21.41 -9.62
CA ILE A 373 -18.83 -21.08 -8.86
C ILE A 373 -19.51 -19.91 -9.57
N LYS A 374 -20.79 -20.05 -9.91
CA LYS A 374 -21.64 -19.04 -10.55
C LYS A 374 -22.51 -18.34 -9.50
N TYR A 375 -22.56 -17.01 -9.55
CA TYR A 375 -23.47 -16.18 -8.76
C TYR A 375 -24.21 -15.19 -9.67
N ASP A 376 -25.54 -15.27 -9.67
CA ASP A 376 -26.42 -14.36 -10.40
C ASP A 376 -27.17 -13.46 -9.41
N PRO A 377 -26.84 -12.16 -9.32
CA PRO A 377 -27.49 -11.23 -8.39
C PRO A 377 -28.99 -11.09 -8.64
N ALA A 378 -29.48 -11.31 -9.87
CA ALA A 378 -30.88 -11.14 -10.22
C ALA A 378 -31.77 -12.27 -9.68
N THR A 379 -31.17 -13.44 -9.39
CA THR A 379 -31.90 -14.63 -8.93
C THR A 379 -31.47 -15.10 -7.53
N ALA A 380 -30.52 -14.42 -6.90
CA ALA A 380 -30.02 -14.79 -5.59
C ALA A 380 -31.08 -14.56 -4.50
N THR A 381 -31.57 -15.64 -3.89
CA THR A 381 -32.39 -15.57 -2.68
C THR A 381 -31.47 -15.45 -1.47
N THR A 382 -31.75 -14.49 -0.57
CA THR A 382 -30.94 -14.14 0.62
C THR A 382 -30.92 -15.21 1.72
N THR A 383 -31.23 -16.47 1.42
CA THR A 383 -31.56 -17.50 2.43
C THR A 383 -30.55 -18.65 2.55
N ALA A 384 -29.36 -18.57 1.97
CA ALA A 384 -28.33 -19.59 2.19
C ALA A 384 -27.64 -19.39 3.56
N THR A 385 -28.21 -20.01 4.61
CA THR A 385 -27.73 -19.95 6.01
C THR A 385 -26.64 -20.97 6.35
N ALA A 386 -26.17 -21.78 5.40
CA ALA A 386 -25.15 -22.79 5.68
C ALA A 386 -23.74 -22.19 5.62
N TYR A 387 -23.02 -22.18 6.75
CA TYR A 387 -21.58 -21.88 6.80
C TYR A 387 -20.83 -22.89 5.88
N PRO A 388 -19.94 -22.49 4.95
CA PRO A 388 -19.20 -21.21 4.79
C PRO A 388 -19.77 -20.26 3.71
N ILE A 389 -21.03 -20.41 3.31
CA ILE A 389 -21.68 -19.68 2.20
C ILE A 389 -21.94 -18.19 2.54
N SER A 390 -21.99 -17.85 3.83
CA SER A 390 -22.17 -16.48 4.32
C SER A 390 -21.02 -15.56 3.92
N GLU A 391 -19.78 -16.05 3.87
CA GLU A 391 -18.61 -15.22 3.53
C GLU A 391 -18.56 -14.91 2.03
N LEU A 392 -18.79 -15.90 1.15
CA LEU A 392 -18.85 -15.69 -0.29
C LEU A 392 -20.05 -14.81 -0.71
N SER A 393 -21.20 -14.98 -0.07
CA SER A 393 -22.39 -14.13 -0.32
C SER A 393 -22.22 -12.69 0.18
N SER A 394 -21.44 -12.47 1.24
CA SER A 394 -21.09 -11.12 1.72
C SER A 394 -20.26 -10.35 0.68
N ILE A 395 -19.29 -11.02 0.04
CA ILE A 395 -18.46 -10.42 -1.01
C ILE A 395 -19.33 -10.08 -2.24
N THR A 396 -20.18 -11.01 -2.67
CA THR A 396 -20.98 -10.81 -3.90
C THR A 396 -22.11 -9.79 -3.72
N SER A 397 -22.66 -9.63 -2.51
CA SER A 397 -23.67 -8.59 -2.21
C SER A 397 -23.09 -7.18 -2.06
N GLN A 398 -21.82 -7.06 -1.67
CA GLN A 398 -21.14 -5.76 -1.51
C GLN A 398 -20.62 -5.19 -2.85
N LEU A 399 -20.27 -6.04 -3.81
CA LEU A 399 -19.72 -5.62 -5.11
C LEU A 399 -20.59 -4.60 -5.87
N PRO A 400 -21.92 -4.76 -6.02
CA PRO A 400 -22.76 -3.77 -6.69
C PRO A 400 -22.75 -2.40 -6.00
N GLN A 401 -22.74 -2.39 -4.66
CA GLN A 401 -22.69 -1.15 -3.89
C GLN A 401 -21.33 -0.47 -4.05
N ALA A 402 -20.23 -1.23 -4.01
CA ALA A 402 -18.89 -0.71 -4.28
C ALA A 402 -18.77 -0.14 -5.71
N GLU A 403 -19.33 -0.79 -6.73
CA GLU A 403 -19.38 -0.26 -8.10
C GLU A 403 -20.14 1.08 -8.17
N LYS A 404 -21.26 1.19 -7.44
CA LYS A 404 -22.08 2.41 -7.37
C LYS A 404 -21.30 3.54 -6.68
N ASP A 405 -20.65 3.26 -5.56
CA ASP A 405 -19.88 4.23 -4.80
C ASP A 405 -18.65 4.70 -5.60
N TYR A 406 -17.95 3.78 -6.27
CA TYR A 406 -16.88 4.13 -7.21
C TYR A 406 -17.37 5.08 -8.31
N LYS A 407 -18.48 4.75 -8.98
CA LYS A 407 -19.04 5.60 -10.05
C LYS A 407 -19.41 6.99 -9.54
N LYS A 408 -19.95 7.10 -8.32
CA LYS A 408 -20.31 8.38 -7.69
C LYS A 408 -19.08 9.25 -7.42
N GLN A 409 -17.98 8.66 -6.97
CA GLN A 409 -16.76 9.40 -6.60
C GLN A 409 -15.77 9.60 -7.77
N ARG A 410 -15.90 8.82 -8.86
CA ARG A 410 -14.96 8.81 -9.99
C ARG A 410 -14.69 10.20 -10.56
N ALA A 411 -15.69 11.05 -10.70
CA ALA A 411 -15.54 12.39 -11.27
C ALA A 411 -14.59 13.26 -10.43
N ALA A 412 -14.80 13.31 -9.11
CA ALA A 412 -13.95 14.07 -8.19
C ALA A 412 -12.50 13.55 -8.18
N TYR A 413 -12.31 12.22 -8.15
CA TYR A 413 -10.98 11.63 -8.24
C TYR A 413 -10.28 11.94 -9.57
N THR A 414 -11.00 11.85 -10.69
CA THR A 414 -10.44 12.14 -12.03
C THR A 414 -10.00 13.60 -12.10
N LYS A 415 -10.81 14.51 -11.57
CA LYS A 415 -10.49 15.95 -11.50
C LYS A 415 -9.24 16.21 -10.66
N LEU A 416 -9.13 15.60 -9.48
CA LEU A 416 -7.96 15.70 -8.62
C LEU A 416 -6.69 15.15 -9.31
N LEU A 417 -6.78 14.00 -9.98
CA LEU A 417 -5.66 13.41 -10.69
C LEU A 417 -5.16 14.30 -11.84
N LEU A 418 -6.08 14.87 -12.63
CA LEU A 418 -5.72 15.81 -13.71
C LEU A 418 -5.07 17.08 -13.16
N MET A 419 -5.63 17.63 -12.08
CA MET A 419 -5.07 18.79 -11.39
C MET A 419 -3.64 18.50 -10.89
N ALA A 420 -3.45 17.38 -10.19
CA ALA A 420 -2.15 16.97 -9.68
C ALA A 420 -1.15 16.72 -10.81
N ALA A 421 -1.54 16.04 -11.89
CA ALA A 421 -0.66 15.77 -13.03
C ALA A 421 -0.16 17.07 -13.69
N ASN A 422 -1.04 18.03 -13.94
CA ASN A 422 -0.67 19.32 -14.52
C ASN A 422 0.26 20.12 -13.60
N ILE A 423 -0.03 20.13 -12.29
CA ILE A 423 0.83 20.82 -11.33
C ILE A 423 2.20 20.15 -11.26
N ALA A 424 2.26 18.82 -11.20
CA ALA A 424 3.50 18.03 -11.16
C ALA A 424 4.41 18.35 -12.36
N ASP A 425 3.86 18.37 -13.57
CA ASP A 425 4.61 18.77 -14.77
C ASP A 425 5.07 20.24 -14.69
N SER A 426 4.20 21.15 -14.22
CA SER A 426 4.52 22.59 -14.13
C SER A 426 5.62 22.97 -13.13
N VAL A 427 5.89 22.10 -12.16
CA VAL A 427 6.95 22.29 -11.16
C VAL A 427 8.12 21.31 -11.36
N HIS A 428 8.08 20.50 -12.41
CA HIS A 428 9.06 19.44 -12.68
C HIS A 428 9.25 18.52 -11.46
N LEU A 429 8.14 17.96 -10.96
CA LEU A 429 8.15 17.06 -9.80
C LEU A 429 9.06 15.82 -10.02
N MET A 430 9.25 15.42 -11.28
CA MET A 430 10.12 14.32 -11.66
C MET A 430 11.20 14.78 -12.63
N HIS A 431 12.37 14.19 -12.50
CA HIS A 431 13.44 14.25 -13.50
C HIS A 431 13.73 12.90 -14.11
N PHE A 432 14.29 12.94 -15.32
CA PHE A 432 14.85 11.79 -15.99
C PHE A 432 16.29 11.59 -15.51
N LYS A 433 16.55 10.46 -14.83
CA LYS A 433 17.91 10.08 -14.38
C LYS A 433 18.88 9.98 -15.56
N THR A 434 18.38 9.50 -16.69
CA THR A 434 19.06 9.43 -17.98
C THR A 434 18.08 9.82 -19.09
N PRO A 435 18.55 10.38 -20.22
CA PRO A 435 17.68 10.65 -21.36
C PRO A 435 16.88 9.38 -21.76
N PRO A 436 15.59 9.49 -22.13
CA PRO A 436 14.79 8.32 -22.44
C PRO A 436 15.40 7.54 -23.62
N VAL A 437 15.47 6.22 -23.47
CA VAL A 437 16.09 5.32 -24.47
C VAL A 437 15.07 4.37 -25.08
N VAL A 438 15.32 3.95 -26.31
CA VAL A 438 14.55 2.87 -26.93
C VAL A 438 14.97 1.53 -26.32
N ASP A 439 14.00 0.74 -25.90
CA ASP A 439 14.16 -0.55 -25.26
C ASP A 439 13.27 -1.60 -25.95
N HIS A 440 13.70 -2.87 -25.94
CA HIS A 440 12.97 -3.98 -26.54
C HIS A 440 12.51 -4.94 -25.45
N VAL A 441 11.25 -4.78 -25.03
CA VAL A 441 10.67 -5.56 -23.93
C VAL A 441 9.54 -6.42 -24.48
N ASN A 442 9.62 -7.74 -24.28
CA ASN A 442 8.61 -8.71 -24.73
C ASN A 442 8.26 -8.57 -26.23
N GLY A 443 9.26 -8.32 -27.07
CA GLY A 443 9.08 -8.14 -28.53
C GLY A 443 8.45 -6.81 -28.95
N ARG A 444 8.27 -5.86 -28.03
CA ARG A 444 7.76 -4.51 -28.30
C ARG A 444 8.89 -3.50 -28.23
N THR A 445 8.94 -2.59 -29.20
CA THR A 445 9.76 -1.38 -29.12
C THR A 445 9.06 -0.36 -28.21
N LEU A 446 9.71 -0.01 -27.10
CA LEU A 446 9.21 0.92 -26.10
C LEU A 446 10.24 2.01 -25.81
N TYR A 447 9.81 3.13 -25.24
CA TYR A 447 10.69 4.13 -24.65
C TYR A 447 10.76 3.92 -23.14
N ARG A 448 11.97 3.73 -22.62
CA ARG A 448 12.26 3.60 -21.19
C ARG A 448 12.61 4.95 -20.59
N TYR A 449 11.92 5.28 -19.51
CA TYR A 449 12.14 6.47 -18.69
C TYR A 449 12.57 6.03 -17.29
N GLU A 450 13.76 6.40 -16.87
CA GLU A 450 14.22 6.24 -15.49
C GLU A 450 13.89 7.52 -14.71
N LEU A 451 12.98 7.42 -13.75
CA LEU A 451 12.39 8.56 -13.09
C LEU A 451 12.93 8.72 -11.67
N VAL A 452 13.21 9.96 -11.27
CA VAL A 452 13.59 10.33 -9.90
C VAL A 452 12.79 11.54 -9.45
N LEU A 453 12.44 11.59 -8.17
CA LEU A 453 11.72 12.75 -7.62
C LEU A 453 12.66 13.95 -7.50
N ASN A 454 12.17 15.13 -7.88
CA ASN A 454 12.83 16.40 -7.62
C ASN A 454 12.43 16.91 -6.23
N LYS A 455 13.37 16.83 -5.27
CA LYS A 455 13.15 17.27 -3.88
C LYS A 455 12.64 18.72 -3.80
N ASP A 456 13.26 19.61 -4.57
CA ASP A 456 12.96 21.04 -4.52
C ASP A 456 11.57 21.37 -5.06
N ALA A 457 11.00 20.47 -5.88
CA ALA A 457 9.66 20.60 -6.44
C ALA A 457 8.55 20.07 -5.52
N ILE A 458 8.85 19.28 -4.49
CA ILE A 458 7.85 18.64 -3.61
C ILE A 458 7.02 19.68 -2.86
N VAL A 459 7.66 20.64 -2.18
CA VAL A 459 6.94 21.69 -1.43
C VAL A 459 6.12 22.58 -2.37
N PRO A 460 6.66 23.09 -3.51
CA PRO A 460 5.87 23.79 -4.52
C PRO A 460 4.68 22.99 -5.04
N PHE A 461 4.86 21.69 -5.32
CA PHE A 461 3.80 20.79 -5.77
C PHE A 461 2.63 20.76 -4.79
N TYR A 462 2.90 20.41 -3.52
CA TYR A 462 1.84 20.33 -2.51
C TYR A 462 1.22 21.69 -2.21
N THR A 463 2.02 22.77 -2.18
CA THR A 463 1.49 24.13 -1.95
C THR A 463 0.51 24.54 -3.05
N LYS A 464 0.86 24.32 -4.33
CA LYS A 464 -0.03 24.62 -5.46
C LYS A 464 -1.26 23.70 -5.47
N LEU A 465 -1.08 22.40 -5.20
CA LEU A 465 -2.17 21.43 -5.17
C LEU A 465 -3.20 21.77 -4.09
N LEU A 466 -2.75 22.09 -2.87
CA LEU A 466 -3.62 22.50 -1.77
C LEU A 466 -4.35 23.80 -2.10
N ALA A 467 -3.66 24.79 -2.68
CA ALA A 467 -4.29 26.05 -3.07
C ALA A 467 -5.37 25.84 -4.15
N ALA A 468 -5.09 25.01 -5.16
CA ALA A 468 -6.04 24.68 -6.21
C ALA A 468 -7.24 23.88 -5.68
N ALA A 469 -7.00 22.89 -4.81
CA ALA A 469 -8.06 22.09 -4.20
C ALA A 469 -8.99 22.91 -3.29
N LYS A 470 -8.46 23.93 -2.57
CA LYS A 470 -9.28 24.85 -1.75
C LYS A 470 -10.26 25.68 -2.56
N GLN A 471 -9.92 25.99 -3.81
CA GLN A 471 -10.77 26.78 -4.71
C GLN A 471 -11.82 25.93 -5.43
N ASP A 472 -11.72 24.61 -5.33
CA ASP A 472 -12.58 23.67 -6.02
C ASP A 472 -13.72 23.20 -5.10
N PRO A 473 -15.00 23.47 -5.42
CA PRO A 473 -16.13 23.09 -4.57
C PRO A 473 -16.22 21.59 -4.25
N ASP A 474 -15.74 20.73 -5.16
CA ASP A 474 -15.79 19.28 -5.00
C ASP A 474 -14.66 18.75 -4.10
N LEU A 475 -13.59 19.54 -3.93
CA LEU A 475 -12.37 19.13 -3.22
C LEU A 475 -12.09 19.95 -1.96
N ALA A 476 -12.70 21.12 -1.79
CA ALA A 476 -12.40 22.07 -0.71
C ALA A 476 -12.54 21.47 0.70
N ASN A 477 -13.40 20.47 0.87
CA ASN A 477 -13.65 19.78 2.14
C ASN A 477 -12.90 18.45 2.26
N ALA A 478 -12.02 18.11 1.31
CA ALA A 478 -11.27 16.86 1.39
C ALA A 478 -10.26 16.93 2.57
N PRO A 479 -10.09 15.84 3.36
CA PRO A 479 -9.27 15.87 4.57
C PRO A 479 -7.82 16.36 4.37
N PHE A 480 -7.23 16.08 3.20
CA PHE A 480 -5.86 16.51 2.89
C PHE A 480 -5.73 18.03 2.71
N VAL A 481 -6.82 18.74 2.37
CA VAL A 481 -6.80 20.18 2.10
C VAL A 481 -6.59 21.01 3.37
N THR A 482 -7.03 20.47 4.50
CA THR A 482 -6.93 21.09 5.84
C THR A 482 -5.68 20.67 6.60
N ASP A 483 -4.85 19.77 6.06
CA ASP A 483 -3.62 19.32 6.71
C ASP A 483 -2.50 20.35 6.57
N THR A 484 -2.44 21.26 7.54
CA THR A 484 -1.37 22.27 7.65
C THR A 484 -0.05 21.67 8.13
N GLY A 485 -0.07 20.46 8.73
CA GLY A 485 1.13 19.79 9.24
C GLY A 485 2.02 19.25 8.13
N LEU A 486 1.42 18.79 7.03
CA LEU A 486 2.15 18.23 5.89
C LEU A 486 3.23 19.17 5.35
N ILE A 487 2.90 20.44 5.07
CA ILE A 487 3.87 21.39 4.49
C ILE A 487 5.01 21.68 5.47
N ASN A 488 4.74 21.74 6.77
CA ASN A 488 5.77 21.95 7.78
C ASN A 488 6.71 20.74 7.87
N TYR A 489 6.15 19.53 7.84
CA TYR A 489 6.93 18.31 7.80
C TYR A 489 7.82 18.22 6.55
N LEU A 490 7.28 18.52 5.36
CA LEU A 490 8.04 18.50 4.10
C LEU A 490 9.20 19.52 4.06
N LYS A 491 9.20 20.52 4.93
CA LYS A 491 10.28 21.51 5.10
C LYS A 491 11.26 21.17 6.23
N SER A 492 11.01 20.09 6.96
CA SER A 492 11.79 19.74 8.14
C SER A 492 13.09 19.01 7.78
N PRO A 493 14.14 19.10 8.62
CA PRO A 493 15.36 18.29 8.46
C PRO A 493 15.10 16.77 8.55
N GLU A 494 14.03 16.37 9.22
CA GLU A 494 13.60 14.97 9.29
C GLU A 494 13.21 14.47 7.89
N PHE A 495 12.37 15.23 7.18
CA PHE A 495 11.99 14.89 5.81
C PHE A 495 13.20 14.84 4.88
N ASP A 496 14.19 15.71 5.06
CA ASP A 496 15.42 15.67 4.28
C ASP A 496 16.15 14.34 4.38
N SER A 497 16.23 13.79 5.59
CA SER A 497 16.87 12.50 5.88
C SER A 497 16.06 11.34 5.29
N VAL A 498 14.72 11.39 5.45
CA VAL A 498 13.78 10.40 4.90
C VAL A 498 13.84 10.39 3.37
N PHE A 499 13.86 11.57 2.74
CA PHE A 499 13.90 11.71 1.29
C PHE A 499 15.24 11.24 0.72
N ALA A 500 16.36 11.60 1.34
CA ALA A 500 17.69 11.13 0.92
C ALA A 500 17.76 9.60 0.89
N TYR A 501 17.32 8.96 1.99
CA TYR A 501 17.27 7.51 2.06
C TYR A 501 16.32 6.90 1.03
N TYR A 502 15.11 7.46 0.86
CA TYR A 502 14.14 7.01 -0.15
C TYR A 502 14.76 7.07 -1.55
N ASN A 503 15.36 8.20 -1.92
CA ASN A 503 15.91 8.43 -3.25
C ASN A 503 17.11 7.52 -3.56
N GLU A 504 17.96 7.24 -2.58
CA GLU A 504 19.10 6.30 -2.73
C GLU A 504 18.67 4.84 -2.83
N ASN A 505 17.52 4.49 -2.27
CA ASN A 505 17.08 3.09 -2.16
C ASN A 505 15.89 2.75 -3.05
N THR A 506 15.46 3.66 -3.93
CA THR A 506 14.33 3.43 -4.83
C THR A 506 14.74 3.53 -6.29
N ALA A 507 14.03 2.79 -7.13
CA ALA A 507 14.09 2.96 -8.57
C ALA A 507 12.67 2.92 -9.13
N LEU A 508 12.34 3.90 -9.97
CA LEU A 508 11.08 3.97 -10.69
C LEU A 508 11.37 4.04 -12.19
N THR A 509 10.87 3.06 -12.93
CA THR A 509 11.06 2.98 -14.37
C THR A 509 9.72 2.85 -15.06
N LEU A 510 9.50 3.67 -16.08
CA LEU A 510 8.30 3.67 -16.90
C LEU A 510 8.69 3.30 -18.33
N TRP A 511 7.90 2.45 -18.97
CA TRP A 511 7.98 2.19 -20.39
C TRP A 511 6.69 2.61 -21.07
N VAL A 512 6.85 3.28 -22.20
CA VAL A 512 5.75 3.82 -23.01
C VAL A 512 5.92 3.37 -24.45
N ASP A 513 4.83 3.05 -25.13
CA ASP A 513 4.90 2.77 -26.57
C ASP A 513 5.14 4.06 -27.40
N PRO A 514 5.48 3.94 -28.70
CA PRO A 514 5.69 5.12 -29.54
C PRO A 514 4.49 6.04 -29.70
N GLN A 515 3.28 5.55 -29.45
CA GLN A 515 2.04 6.31 -29.50
C GLN A 515 1.74 7.06 -28.18
N GLY A 516 2.52 6.82 -27.14
CA GLY A 516 2.40 7.45 -25.83
C GLY A 516 1.61 6.63 -24.80
N PHE A 517 1.14 5.42 -25.10
CA PHE A 517 0.42 4.63 -24.11
C PHE A 517 1.37 4.02 -23.08
N PRO A 518 1.03 4.05 -21.77
CA PRO A 518 1.80 3.36 -20.76
C PRO A 518 1.78 1.85 -21.03
N ALA A 519 2.96 1.26 -21.08
CA ALA A 519 3.15 -0.15 -21.40
C ALA A 519 3.65 -0.95 -20.19
N GLN A 520 4.52 -0.37 -19.38
CA GLN A 520 5.01 -0.99 -18.15
C GLN A 520 5.43 0.07 -17.14
N LEU A 521 5.22 -0.19 -15.86
CA LEU A 521 5.74 0.58 -14.73
C LEU A 521 6.43 -0.39 -13.78
N SER A 522 7.64 -0.09 -13.34
CA SER A 522 8.33 -0.86 -12.31
C SER A 522 8.80 0.09 -11.22
N TYR A 523 8.46 -0.22 -9.98
CA TYR A 523 8.92 0.49 -8.80
C TYR A 523 9.61 -0.52 -7.90
N SER A 524 10.86 -0.27 -7.51
CA SER A 524 11.55 -1.08 -6.51
C SER A 524 12.04 -0.22 -5.38
N ILE A 525 12.02 -0.79 -4.18
CA ILE A 525 12.60 -0.19 -2.99
C ILE A 525 13.40 -1.24 -2.22
N ARG A 526 14.62 -0.87 -1.86
CA ARG A 526 15.54 -1.62 -1.02
C ARG A 526 15.37 -1.16 0.43
N PHE A 527 15.29 -2.11 1.35
CA PHE A 527 15.31 -1.84 2.79
C PHE A 527 16.41 -2.65 3.44
N VAL A 528 17.19 -1.98 4.27
CA VAL A 528 18.32 -2.61 4.94
C VAL A 528 17.97 -2.75 6.42
N PRO A 529 17.81 -3.99 6.95
CA PRO A 529 17.57 -4.23 8.36
C PRO A 529 18.64 -3.55 9.23
N PRO A 530 18.29 -3.09 10.43
CA PRO A 530 19.27 -2.46 11.31
C PRO A 530 20.36 -3.47 11.69
N ASP A 531 21.57 -2.98 11.95
CA ASP A 531 22.71 -3.87 12.28
C ASP A 531 22.51 -4.63 13.60
N THR A 532 21.54 -4.23 14.42
CA THR A 532 21.09 -4.97 15.61
C THR A 532 20.33 -6.26 15.28
N ALA A 533 19.81 -6.41 14.06
CA ALA A 533 19.16 -7.64 13.58
C ALA A 533 20.22 -8.66 13.13
N THR A 534 20.90 -9.28 14.09
CA THR A 534 22.09 -10.13 13.85
C THR A 534 21.83 -11.28 12.87
N ALA A 535 20.63 -11.86 12.84
CA ALA A 535 20.24 -12.91 11.90
C ALA A 535 20.18 -12.44 10.43
N LEU A 536 20.09 -11.13 10.20
CA LEU A 536 19.93 -10.49 8.90
C LEU A 536 21.09 -9.54 8.54
N LYS A 537 22.21 -9.60 9.27
CA LYS A 537 23.35 -8.67 9.12
C LYS A 537 23.91 -8.61 7.69
N ASP A 538 23.88 -9.73 6.97
CA ASP A 538 24.40 -9.86 5.60
C ASP A 538 23.26 -9.89 4.56
N LYS A 539 22.06 -9.43 4.95
CA LYS A 539 20.86 -9.45 4.12
C LYS A 539 20.27 -8.04 3.95
N GLN A 540 19.47 -7.91 2.90
CA GLN A 540 18.58 -6.79 2.66
C GLN A 540 17.24 -7.30 2.12
N ALA A 541 16.18 -6.52 2.31
CA ALA A 541 14.89 -6.78 1.70
C ALA A 541 14.74 -5.94 0.43
N ARG A 542 14.24 -6.54 -0.65
CA ARG A 542 13.85 -5.80 -1.86
C ARG A 542 12.38 -6.03 -2.14
N LEU A 543 11.62 -4.94 -2.20
CA LEU A 543 10.23 -4.93 -2.62
C LEU A 543 10.17 -4.36 -4.03
N THR A 544 9.68 -5.13 -4.99
CA THR A 544 9.52 -4.72 -6.38
C THR A 544 8.06 -4.84 -6.77
N PHE A 545 7.47 -3.76 -7.27
CA PHE A 545 6.18 -3.72 -7.92
C PHE A 545 6.36 -3.57 -9.41
N THR A 546 5.62 -4.32 -10.20
CA THR A 546 5.57 -4.18 -11.66
C THR A 546 4.12 -4.13 -12.12
N LEU A 547 3.78 -3.20 -12.99
CA LEU A 547 2.51 -3.14 -13.70
C LEU A 547 2.80 -3.22 -15.19
N ASN A 548 2.31 -4.26 -15.85
CA ASN A 548 2.39 -4.44 -17.29
C ASN A 548 1.04 -4.18 -17.93
N MET A 549 1.04 -3.51 -19.08
CA MET A 549 -0.13 -3.22 -19.89
C MET A 549 0.11 -3.68 -21.32
N SER A 550 -0.81 -4.50 -21.82
CA SER A 550 -0.77 -5.05 -23.17
C SER A 550 -2.16 -5.03 -23.83
N ARG A 551 -2.22 -5.36 -25.12
CA ARG A 551 -3.46 -5.41 -25.92
C ARG A 551 -4.29 -4.12 -25.84
N ILE A 552 -3.61 -2.97 -25.73
CA ILE A 552 -4.26 -1.66 -25.60
C ILE A 552 -5.08 -1.38 -26.86
N ASN A 553 -6.37 -1.10 -26.68
CA ASN A 553 -7.34 -0.83 -27.75
C ASN A 553 -7.46 -1.97 -28.79
N GLN A 554 -7.12 -3.20 -28.40
CA GLN A 554 -7.35 -4.41 -29.21
C GLN A 554 -8.63 -5.13 -28.73
N PRO A 555 -9.35 -5.83 -29.62
CA PRO A 555 -10.51 -6.62 -29.21
C PRO A 555 -10.16 -7.66 -28.14
N VAL A 556 -11.01 -7.77 -27.12
CA VAL A 556 -10.88 -8.78 -26.06
C VAL A 556 -12.17 -9.61 -26.01
N THR A 557 -12.02 -10.93 -25.91
CA THR A 557 -13.16 -11.85 -25.82
C THR A 557 -13.21 -12.44 -24.41
N ILE A 558 -14.27 -12.13 -23.69
CA ILE A 558 -14.53 -12.62 -22.33
C ILE A 558 -15.74 -13.57 -22.41
N GLN A 559 -15.51 -14.85 -22.07
CA GLN A 559 -16.53 -15.90 -22.15
C GLN A 559 -16.83 -16.47 -20.76
N ALA A 560 -18.09 -16.83 -20.52
CA ALA A 560 -18.49 -17.55 -19.32
C ALA A 560 -17.82 -18.94 -19.29
N PRO A 561 -17.30 -19.38 -18.13
CA PRO A 561 -16.65 -20.66 -18.00
C PRO A 561 -17.65 -21.81 -18.16
N SER A 562 -17.29 -22.80 -18.95
CA SER A 562 -18.04 -24.05 -19.07
C SER A 562 -18.02 -24.81 -17.74
N GLY A 563 -19.17 -25.38 -17.34
CA GLY A 563 -19.27 -26.21 -16.14
C GLY A 563 -19.32 -25.45 -14.81
N ALA A 564 -19.56 -24.13 -14.84
CA ALA A 564 -19.81 -23.35 -13.64
C ALA A 564 -21.08 -23.82 -12.93
N LYS A 565 -21.00 -23.99 -11.61
CA LYS A 565 -22.11 -24.47 -10.77
C LYS A 565 -22.56 -23.37 -9.81
N THR A 566 -23.84 -23.29 -9.51
CA THR A 566 -24.29 -22.40 -8.41
C THR A 566 -23.84 -22.96 -7.07
N VAL A 567 -23.89 -22.15 -6.02
CA VAL A 567 -23.52 -22.60 -4.67
C VAL A 567 -24.42 -23.75 -4.22
N GLU A 568 -25.72 -23.69 -4.53
CA GLU A 568 -26.71 -24.72 -4.19
C GLU A 568 -26.38 -26.06 -4.86
N GLN A 569 -25.93 -26.03 -6.11
CA GLN A 569 -25.52 -27.22 -6.87
C GLN A 569 -24.24 -27.87 -6.33
N LEU A 570 -23.42 -27.13 -5.59
CA LEU A 570 -22.21 -27.65 -4.96
C LEU A 570 -22.49 -28.26 -3.58
N VAL A 571 -23.52 -27.79 -2.89
CA VAL A 571 -23.94 -28.28 -1.55
C VAL A 571 -24.91 -29.45 -1.65
N GLY A 572 -25.79 -29.48 -2.65
CA GLY A 572 -26.75 -30.57 -2.88
C GLY A 572 -26.12 -31.92 -3.27
N THR A 573 -24.80 -31.98 -3.44
CA THR A 573 -24.05 -33.21 -3.74
C THR A 573 -23.38 -33.85 -2.52
N SER A 574 -23.45 -33.23 -1.34
CA SER A 574 -22.88 -33.75 -0.09
C SER A 574 -23.97 -34.21 0.88
N THR A 575 -24.84 -35.11 0.45
CA THR A 575 -25.67 -35.92 1.36
C THR A 575 -24.87 -37.16 1.75
N PRO A 576 -24.52 -37.38 3.04
CA PRO A 576 -24.04 -38.68 3.50
C PRO A 576 -25.11 -39.72 3.18
N GLY A 577 -24.68 -40.87 2.67
CA GLY A 577 -25.55 -41.94 2.20
C GLY A 577 -26.70 -42.25 3.15
N GLY A 578 -27.89 -42.42 2.56
CA GLY A 578 -29.04 -42.95 3.27
C GLY A 578 -28.69 -44.28 3.93
N ILE A 579 -28.87 -44.33 5.24
CA ILE A 579 -29.07 -45.60 5.93
C ILE A 579 -30.53 -45.95 5.64
N GLY A 580 -30.72 -46.96 4.79
CA GLY A 580 -32.01 -47.64 4.68
C GLY A 580 -32.35 -48.23 6.03
N LEU A 581 -33.54 -47.90 6.52
CA LEU A 581 -34.29 -48.75 7.44
C LEU A 581 -35.07 -49.78 6.63
#